data_AF-A0A932AV56-F1
#
_entry.id   AF-A0A932AV56-F1
#
_cell.length_a   1.000
_cell.length_b   1.000
_cell.length_c   1.000
_cell.angle_alpha   90.00
_cell.angle_beta   90.00
_cell.angle_gamma   90.00
#
_symmetry.space_group_name_H-M   'P 1'
#
loop_
_entity.id
_entity.type
_entity.pdbx_description
1 polymer ?
#
loop_
_entity_poly.entity_id
_entity_poly.type
_entity_poly.pdbx_seq_one_letter_code
_entity_poly.pdbx_strand_id
1 'polypeptide(L)'
;MHRVDPIYLEHQLKRWMRPDAHHFVRPDWRRFVRPEFQADHPFALYEGKYSPEQPRVPAGSREGGQWTDGTPPSSPSGAQTTELSAQRRRGSGPKDATPGQAARLAIAEAQARDAIARVRELDSNWRPTPSLRETIEGRIAAAQAEAREAEARLRELARVGIGPGPYAGDSIPARGPERDFTAAERREINSIGSETGCHTCGTRDPGTLYGDYVLDHQIPTRLNLRDAEQRLYPQCLSCSLRQGGAVRQLIR
;
A
#
# COMPACT_ATOMS: atom_id res chain seq x y z
N MET A 1 25.92 15.24 -12.36
CA MET A 1 25.15 16.12 -11.45
C MET A 1 23.67 16.00 -11.80
N HIS A 2 22.94 15.10 -11.13
CA HIS A 2 21.49 14.99 -11.33
C HIS A 2 20.78 16.06 -10.51
N ARG A 3 20.01 16.93 -11.17
CA ARG A 3 19.14 17.89 -10.47
C ARG A 3 18.01 17.11 -9.82
N VAL A 4 18.08 17.02 -8.49
CA VAL A 4 17.01 16.50 -7.66
C VAL A 4 15.81 17.46 -7.76
N ASP A 5 14.61 16.90 -7.92
CA ASP A 5 13.38 17.68 -8.05
C ASP A 5 13.16 18.59 -6.81
N PRO A 6 12.85 19.89 -6.99
CA PRO A 6 12.74 20.84 -5.88
C PRO A 6 11.62 20.51 -4.89
N ILE A 7 10.50 19.96 -5.38
CA ILE A 7 9.36 19.56 -4.54
C ILE A 7 9.72 18.31 -3.75
N TYR A 8 10.46 17.38 -4.37
CA TYR A 8 11.03 16.24 -3.65
C TYR A 8 11.95 16.70 -2.53
N LEU A 9 12.87 17.63 -2.80
CA LEU A 9 13.76 18.20 -1.79
C LEU A 9 12.97 18.87 -0.66
N GLU A 10 11.99 19.71 -0.97
CA GLU A 10 11.19 20.41 0.03
C GLU A 10 10.35 19.45 0.89
N HIS A 11 9.74 18.44 0.28
CA HIS A 11 8.97 17.42 0.99
C HIS A 11 9.86 16.54 1.87
N GLN A 12 11.06 16.17 1.39
CA GLN A 12 12.05 15.47 2.22
C GLN A 12 12.47 16.36 3.39
N LEU A 13 12.86 17.62 3.14
CA LEU A 13 13.22 18.56 4.20
C LEU A 13 12.11 18.67 5.26
N LYS A 14 10.83 18.81 4.88
CA LYS A 14 9.69 18.85 5.80
C LYS A 14 9.54 17.57 6.63
N ARG A 15 9.78 16.40 6.04
CA ARG A 15 9.76 15.11 6.76
C ARG A 15 10.90 15.03 7.80
N TRP A 16 12.08 15.54 7.47
CA TRP A 16 13.27 15.52 8.33
C TRP A 16 13.30 16.62 9.41
N MET A 17 12.39 17.60 9.33
CA MET A 17 12.19 18.61 10.38
C MET A 17 11.26 18.15 11.51
N ARG A 18 10.63 16.96 11.42
CA ARG A 18 9.74 16.46 12.46
C ARG A 18 10.48 16.06 13.75
N PRO A 19 9.87 16.20 14.94
CA PRO A 19 10.46 15.75 16.21
C PRO A 19 10.76 14.23 16.25
N ASP A 20 9.98 13.43 15.52
CA ASP A 20 10.06 11.97 15.46
C ASP A 20 10.87 11.43 14.26
N ALA A 21 11.58 12.32 13.55
CA ALA A 21 12.31 11.97 12.32
C ALA A 21 13.30 10.80 12.50
N HIS A 22 13.82 10.59 13.70
CA HIS A 22 14.74 9.53 14.07
C HIS A 22 14.17 8.11 13.90
N HIS A 23 12.85 7.93 13.99
CA HIS A 23 12.20 6.65 13.69
C HIS A 23 12.22 6.29 12.21
N PHE A 24 12.56 7.25 11.35
CA PHE A 24 12.64 7.08 9.90
C PHE A 24 14.09 6.96 9.40
N VAL A 25 15.08 7.02 10.30
CA VAL A 25 16.50 6.84 9.98
C VAL A 25 16.98 5.51 10.57
N ARG A 26 17.52 4.64 9.72
CA ARG A 26 18.19 3.43 10.18
C ARG A 26 19.56 3.81 10.79
N PRO A 27 19.91 3.35 12.00
CA PRO A 27 21.18 3.68 12.64
C PRO A 27 22.41 3.28 11.81
N ASP A 28 22.28 2.26 10.96
CA ASP A 28 23.32 1.72 10.10
C ASP A 28 23.24 2.25 8.66
N TRP A 29 22.57 3.38 8.42
CA TRP A 29 22.32 3.89 7.06
C TRP A 29 23.59 4.05 6.21
N ARG A 30 24.73 4.40 6.84
CA ARG A 30 26.05 4.51 6.18
C ARG A 30 26.48 3.23 5.47
N ARG A 31 26.03 2.07 5.95
CA ARG A 31 26.30 0.77 5.31
C ARG A 31 25.67 0.66 3.93
N PHE A 32 24.59 1.40 3.66
CA PHE A 32 23.80 1.26 2.43
C PHE A 32 24.02 2.40 1.43
N VAL A 33 24.89 3.35 1.75
CA VAL A 33 25.20 4.52 0.91
C VAL A 33 26.66 4.43 0.49
N ARG A 34 26.91 4.61 -0.82
CA ARG A 34 28.29 4.61 -1.35
C ARG A 34 29.12 5.69 -0.67
N PRO A 35 30.39 5.42 -0.31
CA PRO A 35 31.23 6.35 0.48
C PRO A 35 31.29 7.77 -0.08
N GLU A 36 31.37 7.89 -1.41
CA GLU A 36 31.43 9.14 -2.16
C GLU A 36 30.20 10.06 -2.00
N PHE A 37 29.05 9.53 -1.53
CA PHE A 37 27.82 10.28 -1.33
C PHE A 37 27.40 10.40 0.13
N GLN A 38 28.19 9.87 1.08
CA GLN A 38 27.80 9.86 2.50
C GLN A 38 27.75 11.26 3.11
N ALA A 39 28.70 12.14 2.78
CA ALA A 39 28.77 13.50 3.34
C ALA A 39 27.59 14.38 2.90
N ASP A 40 27.15 14.22 1.65
CA ASP A 40 26.04 14.98 1.06
C ASP A 40 24.68 14.26 1.20
N HIS A 41 24.67 13.08 1.86
CA HIS A 41 23.45 12.33 2.05
C HIS A 41 22.54 13.07 3.05
N PRO A 42 21.22 13.15 2.83
CA PRO A 42 20.28 13.80 3.76
C PRO A 42 20.35 13.31 5.21
N PHE A 43 20.87 12.09 5.43
CA PHE A 43 21.07 11.50 6.76
C PHE A 43 22.34 11.97 7.48
N ALA A 44 23.36 12.48 6.77
CA ALA A 44 24.54 13.06 7.41
C ALA A 44 24.23 14.36 8.16
N LEU A 45 23.29 15.16 7.65
CA LEU A 45 22.77 16.36 8.33
C LEU A 45 22.07 16.03 9.66
N TYR A 46 21.55 14.81 9.82
CA TYR A 46 20.83 14.37 11.02
C TYR A 46 21.75 14.03 12.20
N GLU A 47 22.93 13.45 11.95
CA GLU A 47 23.88 13.11 13.01
C GLU A 47 24.43 14.36 13.74
N GLY A 48 24.41 15.52 13.10
CA GLY A 48 24.71 16.80 13.75
C GLY A 48 23.57 17.37 14.59
N LYS A 49 22.31 16.95 14.37
CA LYS A 49 21.12 17.45 15.08
C LYS A 49 20.90 16.76 16.42
N TYR A 50 21.27 15.49 16.54
CA TYR A 50 21.17 14.69 17.75
C TYR A 50 22.56 14.24 18.21
N SER A 51 23.13 14.95 19.18
CA SER A 51 24.30 14.47 19.93
C SER A 51 23.82 13.53 21.04
N PRO A 52 24.42 12.35 21.26
CA PRO A 52 24.16 11.54 22.44
C PRO A 52 24.37 12.30 23.76
N GLU A 53 25.26 13.30 23.73
CA GLU A 53 25.61 14.17 24.86
C GLU A 53 24.72 15.43 24.96
N GLN A 54 23.72 15.60 24.08
CA GLN A 54 22.83 16.75 24.17
C GLN A 54 21.96 16.69 25.43
N PRO A 55 21.91 17.76 26.25
CA PRO A 55 21.14 17.78 27.49
C PRO A 55 19.64 17.61 27.20
N ARG A 56 19.02 16.61 27.85
CA ARG A 56 17.58 16.36 27.78
C ARG A 56 16.88 16.97 29.00
N VAL A 57 15.68 17.49 28.79
CA VAL A 57 14.83 17.95 29.89
C VAL A 57 14.41 16.73 30.72
N PRO A 58 14.60 16.73 32.06
CA PRO A 58 14.23 15.60 32.91
C PRO A 58 12.72 15.30 32.85
N ALA A 59 12.38 14.01 32.98
CA ALA A 59 11.00 13.57 33.07
C ALA A 59 10.27 14.30 34.23
N GLY A 60 9.12 14.92 33.94
CA GLY A 60 8.33 15.67 34.93
C GLY A 60 8.61 17.18 35.00
N SER A 61 9.51 17.72 34.17
CA SER A 61 9.66 19.18 34.03
C SER A 61 8.40 19.82 33.44
N ARG A 62 7.97 20.95 34.01
CA ARG A 62 6.84 21.76 33.51
C ARG A 62 7.07 22.33 32.11
N GLU A 63 8.30 22.28 31.62
CA GLU A 63 8.67 22.75 30.27
C GLU A 63 8.50 21.65 29.19
N GLY A 64 8.15 20.42 29.57
CA GLY A 64 7.85 19.33 28.64
C GLY A 64 6.34 19.12 28.44
N GLY A 65 5.85 19.19 27.20
CA GLY A 65 4.43 19.01 26.89
C GLY A 65 3.93 17.58 27.18
N GLN A 66 2.84 17.47 27.95
CA GLN A 66 2.14 16.21 28.26
C GLN A 66 0.93 15.99 27.33
N TRP A 67 0.69 14.75 26.92
CA TRP A 67 -0.52 14.32 26.21
C TRP A 67 -1.40 13.48 27.15
N THR A 68 -2.74 13.59 27.03
CA THR A 68 -3.71 12.86 27.86
C THR A 68 -4.39 11.74 27.07
N ASP A 69 -4.53 10.58 27.70
CA ASP A 69 -5.04 9.35 27.08
C ASP A 69 -6.58 9.23 27.25
N GLY A 70 -7.30 9.06 26.15
CA GLY A 70 -8.76 8.89 26.13
C GLY A 70 -9.17 7.42 26.00
N THR A 71 -9.75 6.84 27.05
CA THR A 71 -10.30 5.48 27.07
C THR A 71 -11.83 5.53 27.08
N PRO A 72 -12.56 4.81 26.21
CA PRO A 72 -14.00 4.62 26.35
C PRO A 72 -14.37 3.29 27.06
N PRO A 73 -15.51 3.22 27.78
CA PRO A 73 -15.87 2.10 28.64
C PRO A 73 -16.65 0.98 27.92
N SER A 74 -16.46 -0.25 28.40
CA SER A 74 -17.18 -1.48 28.03
C SER A 74 -18.27 -1.83 29.04
N SER A 75 -19.42 -2.38 28.59
CA SER A 75 -20.30 -3.29 29.37
C SER A 75 -21.51 -3.85 28.56
N PRO A 76 -22.21 -4.93 29.03
CA PRO A 76 -22.56 -6.11 28.21
C PRO A 76 -24.06 -6.46 28.12
N SER A 77 -24.42 -7.52 27.37
CA SER A 77 -25.42 -8.57 27.71
C SER A 77 -25.69 -9.52 26.53
N GLY A 78 -26.12 -10.76 26.81
CA GLY A 78 -26.26 -11.84 25.83
C GLY A 78 -27.68 -12.38 25.61
N ALA A 79 -27.67 -13.58 24.99
CA ALA A 79 -28.71 -14.63 24.89
C ALA A 79 -29.68 -14.67 23.69
N GLN A 80 -29.49 -15.75 22.91
CA GLN A 80 -30.46 -16.75 22.42
C GLN A 80 -31.26 -16.56 21.10
N THR A 81 -30.81 -17.34 20.09
CA THR A 81 -31.53 -18.27 19.18
C THR A 81 -32.93 -17.95 18.63
N THR A 82 -33.11 -18.04 17.30
CA THR A 82 -33.85 -19.14 16.61
C THR A 82 -33.83 -18.98 15.08
N GLU A 83 -34.05 -20.12 14.43
CA GLU A 83 -33.96 -20.46 13.01
C GLU A 83 -34.98 -19.75 12.08
N LEU A 84 -34.87 -20.08 10.79
CA LEU A 84 -35.87 -19.96 9.70
C LEU A 84 -35.67 -18.79 8.73
N SER A 85 -34.92 -19.04 7.64
CA SER A 85 -35.42 -18.94 6.25
C SER A 85 -34.30 -19.00 5.21
N ALA A 86 -33.63 -20.15 5.13
CA ALA A 86 -32.86 -20.52 3.94
C ALA A 86 -33.80 -21.10 2.88
N GLN A 87 -34.68 -20.29 2.28
CA GLN A 87 -35.44 -20.65 1.08
C GLN A 87 -36.13 -19.42 0.47
N ARG A 88 -35.45 -18.82 -0.52
CA ARG A 88 -35.95 -18.01 -1.66
C ARG A 88 -34.96 -16.90 -2.00
N ARG A 89 -33.97 -17.22 -2.82
CA ARG A 89 -33.36 -16.24 -3.73
C ARG A 89 -33.28 -16.83 -5.14
N ARG A 90 -34.44 -17.18 -5.69
CA ARG A 90 -34.64 -17.24 -7.14
C ARG A 90 -35.58 -16.10 -7.51
N GLY A 91 -35.04 -15.18 -8.32
CA GLY A 91 -35.79 -14.31 -9.22
C GLY A 91 -36.81 -13.36 -8.60
N SER A 92 -36.34 -12.22 -8.08
CA SER A 92 -37.12 -10.98 -8.10
C SER A 92 -36.22 -9.87 -8.62
N GLY A 93 -36.00 -9.87 -9.95
CA GLY A 93 -35.63 -8.64 -10.64
C GLY A 93 -36.74 -7.61 -10.40
N PRO A 94 -36.43 -6.30 -10.38
CA PRO A 94 -37.45 -5.28 -10.15
C PRO A 94 -38.54 -5.42 -11.20
N LYS A 95 -39.80 -5.32 -10.76
CA LYS A 95 -40.98 -5.75 -11.53
C LYS A 95 -41.19 -4.97 -12.84
N ASP A 96 -40.40 -3.93 -13.09
CA ASP A 96 -40.50 -3.02 -14.23
C ASP A 96 -39.22 -2.94 -15.10
N ALA A 97 -38.24 -3.84 -14.91
CA ALA A 97 -37.03 -3.84 -15.72
C ALA A 97 -37.27 -4.47 -17.11
N THR A 98 -36.99 -3.73 -18.18
CA THR A 98 -36.92 -4.33 -19.52
C THR A 98 -35.80 -5.38 -19.59
N PRO A 99 -35.88 -6.39 -20.49
CA PRO A 99 -34.80 -7.36 -20.65
C PRO A 99 -33.42 -6.73 -20.91
N GLY A 100 -33.37 -5.66 -21.70
CA GLY A 100 -32.12 -4.92 -21.96
C GLY A 100 -31.58 -4.21 -20.72
N GLN A 101 -32.45 -3.64 -19.89
CA GLN A 101 -32.06 -3.07 -18.59
C GLN A 101 -31.55 -4.13 -17.62
N ALA A 102 -32.23 -5.29 -17.54
CA ALA A 102 -31.81 -6.40 -16.70
C ALA A 102 -30.41 -6.92 -17.10
N ALA A 103 -30.14 -7.05 -18.40
CA ALA A 103 -28.82 -7.44 -18.90
C ALA A 103 -27.73 -6.42 -18.56
N ARG A 104 -27.98 -5.11 -18.82
CA ARG A 104 -27.04 -4.03 -18.47
C ARG A 104 -26.72 -4.00 -16.97
N LEU A 105 -27.74 -4.18 -16.13
CA LEU A 105 -27.58 -4.23 -14.69
C LEU A 105 -26.74 -5.42 -14.25
N ALA A 106 -27.01 -6.61 -14.79
CA ALA A 106 -26.25 -7.82 -14.46
C ALA A 106 -24.76 -7.67 -14.81
N ILE A 107 -24.44 -7.08 -15.98
CA ILE A 107 -23.06 -6.79 -16.39
C ILE A 107 -22.41 -5.79 -15.44
N ALA A 108 -23.08 -4.66 -15.16
CA ALA A 108 -22.55 -3.62 -14.27
C ALA A 108 -22.33 -4.14 -12.85
N GLU A 109 -23.26 -4.92 -12.29
CA GLU A 109 -23.12 -5.54 -10.96
C GLU A 109 -22.00 -6.60 -10.93
N ALA A 110 -21.76 -7.32 -12.03
CA ALA A 110 -20.64 -8.26 -12.13
C ALA A 110 -19.29 -7.52 -12.13
N GLN A 111 -19.16 -6.45 -12.93
CA GLN A 111 -17.97 -5.61 -12.98
C GLN A 111 -17.68 -4.94 -11.64
N ALA A 112 -18.71 -4.38 -10.99
CA ALA A 112 -18.59 -3.80 -9.66
C ALA A 112 -18.08 -4.82 -8.63
N ARG A 113 -18.69 -6.01 -8.58
CA ARG A 113 -18.28 -7.07 -7.65
C ARG A 113 -16.83 -7.53 -7.87
N ASP A 114 -16.42 -7.71 -9.12
CA ASP A 114 -15.05 -8.10 -9.45
C ASP A 114 -14.03 -7.03 -9.04
N ALA A 115 -14.28 -5.77 -9.41
CA ALA A 115 -13.39 -4.66 -9.07
C ALA A 115 -13.30 -4.45 -7.54
N ILE A 116 -14.43 -4.51 -6.82
CA ILE A 116 -14.45 -4.42 -5.36
C ILE A 116 -13.71 -5.60 -4.71
N ALA A 117 -13.88 -6.82 -5.23
CA ALA A 117 -13.18 -8.00 -4.71
C ALA A 117 -11.65 -7.83 -4.81
N ARG A 118 -11.17 -7.39 -5.97
CA ARG A 118 -9.73 -7.10 -6.20
C ARG A 118 -9.20 -6.02 -5.28
N VAL A 119 -9.96 -4.95 -5.01
CA VAL A 119 -9.54 -3.95 -4.01
C VAL A 119 -9.42 -4.60 -2.64
N ARG A 120 -10.40 -5.41 -2.23
CA ARG A 120 -10.42 -6.04 -0.91
C ARG A 120 -9.36 -7.12 -0.70
N GLU A 121 -8.76 -7.65 -1.76
CA GLU A 121 -7.56 -8.48 -1.68
C GLU A 121 -6.33 -7.68 -1.23
N LEU A 122 -6.29 -6.37 -1.49
CA LEU A 122 -5.19 -5.47 -1.13
C LEU A 122 -5.50 -4.58 0.08
N ASP A 123 -6.76 -4.18 0.22
CA ASP A 123 -7.31 -3.25 1.20
C ASP A 123 -8.66 -3.78 1.69
N SER A 124 -8.61 -4.68 2.68
CA SER A 124 -9.76 -5.45 3.17
C SER A 124 -10.87 -4.56 3.77
N ASN A 125 -10.51 -3.38 4.27
CA ASN A 125 -11.43 -2.44 4.92
C ASN A 125 -12.09 -1.47 3.94
N TRP A 126 -11.57 -1.32 2.72
CA TRP A 126 -12.13 -0.39 1.74
C TRP A 126 -13.58 -0.74 1.35
N ARG A 127 -14.40 0.31 1.22
CA ARG A 127 -15.80 0.25 0.78
C ARG A 127 -16.05 1.35 -0.25
N PRO A 128 -16.83 1.08 -1.30
CA PRO A 128 -17.24 2.13 -2.23
C PRO A 128 -18.19 3.12 -1.54
N THR A 129 -18.28 4.32 -2.11
CA THR A 129 -19.16 5.37 -1.65
C THR A 129 -20.63 4.94 -1.82
N PRO A 130 -21.47 5.00 -0.77
CA PRO A 130 -22.89 4.68 -0.90
C PRO A 130 -23.61 5.60 -1.90
N SER A 131 -24.52 5.04 -2.68
CA SER A 131 -25.33 5.77 -3.66
C SER A 131 -26.79 5.31 -3.63
N LEU A 132 -27.71 6.21 -3.99
CA LEU A 132 -29.15 5.94 -4.08
C LEU A 132 -29.47 5.09 -5.32
N ARG A 133 -30.46 4.19 -5.20
CA ARG A 133 -30.71 3.09 -6.17
C ARG A 133 -32.19 2.86 -6.46
N GLU A 134 -33.00 3.90 -6.38
CA GLU A 134 -34.47 3.80 -6.39
C GLU A 134 -35.04 3.31 -7.73
N THR A 135 -34.31 3.50 -8.84
CA THR A 135 -34.71 3.06 -10.19
C THR A 135 -33.72 2.05 -10.78
N ILE A 136 -34.12 1.34 -11.83
CA ILE A 136 -33.21 0.42 -12.54
C ILE A 136 -32.00 1.16 -13.13
N GLU A 137 -32.22 2.29 -13.79
CA GLU A 137 -31.11 3.09 -14.31
C GLU A 137 -30.23 3.63 -13.17
N GLY A 138 -30.81 4.00 -12.04
CA GLY A 138 -30.07 4.38 -10.83
C GLY A 138 -29.20 3.23 -10.31
N ARG A 139 -29.69 2.00 -10.31
CA ARG A 139 -28.90 0.81 -9.95
C ARG A 139 -27.75 0.55 -10.92
N ILE A 140 -27.99 0.69 -12.23
CA ILE A 140 -26.95 0.54 -13.25
C ILE A 140 -25.86 1.61 -13.04
N ALA A 141 -26.26 2.86 -12.89
CA ALA A 141 -25.35 3.97 -12.66
C ALA A 141 -24.55 3.80 -11.36
N ALA A 142 -25.20 3.35 -10.29
CA ALA A 142 -24.55 3.03 -9.02
C ALA A 142 -23.50 1.93 -9.18
N ALA A 143 -23.84 0.80 -9.79
CA ALA A 143 -22.89 -0.29 -10.00
C ALA A 143 -21.69 0.13 -10.87
N GLN A 144 -21.94 0.91 -11.93
CA GLN A 144 -20.86 1.47 -12.76
C GLN A 144 -19.98 2.45 -11.99
N ALA A 145 -20.56 3.28 -11.10
CA ALA A 145 -19.81 4.20 -10.26
C ALA A 145 -18.93 3.44 -9.25
N GLU A 146 -19.48 2.42 -8.60
CA GLU A 146 -18.73 1.54 -7.69
C GLU A 146 -17.55 0.85 -8.40
N ALA A 147 -17.75 0.35 -9.62
CA ALA A 147 -16.69 -0.25 -10.42
C ALA A 147 -15.57 0.76 -10.72
N ARG A 148 -15.93 1.98 -11.18
CA ARG A 148 -14.95 3.05 -11.45
C ARG A 148 -14.18 3.46 -10.19
N GLU A 149 -14.85 3.55 -9.05
CA GLU A 149 -14.23 3.90 -7.77
C GLU A 149 -13.25 2.81 -7.32
N ALA A 150 -13.64 1.54 -7.43
CA ALA A 150 -12.78 0.40 -7.11
C ALA A 150 -11.55 0.35 -8.03
N GLU A 151 -11.72 0.54 -9.33
CA GLU A 151 -10.60 0.64 -10.28
C GLU A 151 -9.68 1.83 -9.98
N ALA A 152 -10.24 2.97 -9.58
CA ALA A 152 -9.45 4.13 -9.16
C ALA A 152 -8.61 3.78 -7.93
N ARG A 153 -9.20 3.11 -6.93
CA ARG A 153 -8.49 2.63 -5.75
C ARG A 153 -7.36 1.66 -6.10
N LEU A 154 -7.58 0.73 -7.02
CA LEU A 154 -6.52 -0.17 -7.51
C LEU A 154 -5.36 0.61 -8.15
N ARG A 155 -5.65 1.62 -8.96
CA ARG A 155 -4.63 2.49 -9.56
C ARG A 155 -3.85 3.29 -8.51
N GLU A 156 -4.51 3.76 -7.45
CA GLU A 156 -3.85 4.43 -6.33
C GLU A 156 -2.89 3.50 -5.58
N LEU A 157 -3.35 2.29 -5.24
CA LEU A 157 -2.55 1.26 -4.57
C LEU A 157 -1.33 0.87 -5.41
N ALA A 158 -1.51 0.64 -6.71
CA ALA A 158 -0.44 0.30 -7.64
C ALA A 158 0.66 1.38 -7.72
N ARG A 159 0.29 2.67 -7.63
CA ARG A 159 1.25 3.79 -7.64
C ARG A 159 2.14 3.86 -6.39
N VAL A 160 1.72 3.22 -5.29
CA VAL A 160 2.52 3.10 -4.06
C VAL A 160 3.13 1.70 -3.90
N GLY A 161 3.08 0.87 -4.94
CA GLY A 161 3.65 -0.46 -4.98
C GLY A 161 2.81 -1.52 -4.28
N ILE A 162 1.50 -1.31 -4.09
CA ILE A 162 0.59 -2.33 -3.56
C ILE A 162 -0.19 -2.93 -4.73
N GLY A 163 0.09 -4.19 -5.03
CA GLY A 163 -0.21 -4.80 -6.33
C GLY A 163 0.88 -4.50 -7.38
N PRO A 164 0.88 -5.21 -8.52
CA PRO A 164 1.71 -4.85 -9.67
C PRO A 164 1.49 -3.38 -10.07
N GLY A 165 2.58 -2.62 -10.13
CA GLY A 165 2.57 -1.21 -10.49
C GLY A 165 2.39 -0.97 -11.99
N PRO A 166 2.25 0.29 -12.42
CA PRO A 166 2.01 0.65 -13.81
C PRO A 166 3.16 0.31 -14.78
N TYR A 167 4.35 -0.01 -14.26
CA TYR A 167 5.53 -0.41 -15.03
C TYR A 167 5.89 -1.89 -14.81
N ALA A 168 4.99 -2.66 -14.21
CA ALA A 168 5.20 -4.09 -14.04
C ALA A 168 5.26 -4.76 -15.42
N GLY A 169 6.39 -5.40 -15.71
CA GLY A 169 6.52 -6.35 -16.80
C GLY A 169 6.53 -7.77 -16.24
N ASP A 170 7.53 -8.56 -16.62
CA ASP A 170 7.68 -9.94 -16.15
C ASP A 170 7.96 -10.02 -14.64
N SER A 171 7.86 -11.23 -14.11
CA SER A 171 8.06 -11.56 -12.70
C SER A 171 8.41 -13.03 -12.56
N ILE A 172 8.94 -13.42 -11.40
CA ILE A 172 9.16 -14.82 -11.04
C ILE A 172 8.21 -15.25 -9.90
N PRO A 173 7.84 -16.53 -9.81
CA PRO A 173 7.10 -17.02 -8.64
C PRO A 173 7.94 -16.85 -7.37
N ALA A 174 7.31 -16.45 -6.26
CA ALA A 174 7.94 -16.48 -4.95
C ALA A 174 7.85 -17.91 -4.38
N ARG A 175 8.93 -18.39 -3.75
CA ARG A 175 8.90 -19.68 -3.02
C ARG A 175 8.13 -19.62 -1.70
N GLY A 176 7.95 -18.41 -1.17
CA GLY A 176 7.34 -18.17 0.12
C GLY A 176 7.43 -16.68 0.51
N PRO A 177 6.90 -16.32 1.68
CA PRO A 177 6.93 -14.95 2.21
C PRO A 177 8.33 -14.50 2.68
N GLU A 178 9.27 -15.43 2.81
CA GLU A 178 10.62 -15.18 3.30
C GLU A 178 11.44 -14.35 2.31
N ARG A 179 12.50 -13.73 2.83
CA ARG A 179 13.42 -12.85 2.07
C ARG A 179 14.78 -13.52 1.84
N ASP A 180 14.82 -14.85 1.89
CA ASP A 180 16.00 -15.69 1.70
C ASP A 180 16.22 -16.02 0.21
N PHE A 181 16.30 -14.98 -0.62
CA PHE A 181 16.38 -15.14 -2.07
C PHE A 181 17.70 -15.75 -2.51
N THR A 182 17.63 -16.71 -3.43
CA THR A 182 18.75 -17.34 -4.10
C THR A 182 19.46 -16.37 -5.05
N ALA A 183 20.70 -16.71 -5.40
CA ALA A 183 21.43 -15.96 -6.43
C ALA A 183 20.75 -16.02 -7.81
N ALA A 184 20.06 -17.13 -8.13
CA ALA A 184 19.32 -17.27 -9.37
C ALA A 184 18.11 -16.33 -9.42
N GLU A 185 17.29 -16.30 -8.36
CA GLU A 185 16.14 -15.38 -8.25
C GLU A 185 16.59 -13.91 -8.37
N ARG A 186 17.71 -13.54 -7.74
CA ARG A 186 18.27 -12.20 -7.81
C ARG A 186 18.73 -11.84 -9.23
N ARG A 187 19.45 -12.74 -9.91
CA ARG A 187 19.87 -12.52 -11.30
C ARG A 187 18.67 -12.34 -12.23
N GLU A 188 17.64 -13.16 -12.05
CA GLU A 188 16.44 -13.10 -12.89
C GLU A 188 15.67 -11.79 -12.69
N ILE A 189 15.44 -11.40 -11.44
CA ILE A 189 14.80 -10.10 -11.15
C ILE A 189 15.63 -8.92 -11.63
N ASN A 190 16.96 -8.99 -11.57
CA ASN A 190 17.81 -7.97 -12.14
C ASN A 190 17.73 -7.92 -13.67
N SER A 191 17.63 -9.07 -14.34
CA SER A 191 17.41 -9.13 -15.79
C SER A 191 16.11 -8.44 -16.17
N ILE A 192 15.00 -8.87 -15.56
CA ILE A 192 13.67 -8.27 -15.75
C ILE A 192 13.72 -6.77 -15.47
N GLY A 193 14.26 -6.36 -14.31
CA GLY A 193 14.35 -4.96 -13.94
C GLY A 193 15.25 -4.13 -14.87
N SER A 194 16.29 -4.71 -15.47
CA SER A 194 17.11 -4.00 -16.46
C SER A 194 16.31 -3.66 -17.73
N GLU A 195 15.38 -4.52 -18.11
CA GLU A 195 14.52 -4.35 -19.28
C GLU A 195 13.35 -3.42 -18.97
N THR A 196 12.58 -3.73 -17.93
CA THR A 196 11.29 -3.09 -17.62
C THR A 196 11.38 -1.96 -16.60
N GLY A 197 12.48 -1.90 -15.84
CA GLY A 197 12.63 -1.02 -14.70
C GLY A 197 11.85 -1.49 -13.47
N CYS A 198 11.90 -0.67 -12.42
CA CYS A 198 11.11 -0.83 -11.21
C CYS A 198 9.61 -0.89 -11.54
N HIS A 199 8.92 -1.95 -11.14
CA HIS A 199 7.50 -2.17 -11.46
C HIS A 199 6.57 -1.03 -11.00
N THR A 200 6.96 -0.28 -9.95
CA THR A 200 6.19 0.86 -9.42
C THR A 200 6.40 2.17 -10.19
N CYS A 201 7.63 2.54 -10.57
CA CYS A 201 7.95 3.86 -11.11
C CYS A 201 8.75 3.87 -12.42
N GLY A 202 9.13 2.71 -12.93
CA GLY A 202 9.83 2.53 -14.21
C GLY A 202 11.33 2.86 -14.18
N THR A 203 11.90 3.31 -13.05
CA THR A 203 13.34 3.59 -12.99
C THR A 203 14.16 2.33 -13.27
N ARG A 204 15.21 2.47 -14.09
CA ARG A 204 16.20 1.40 -14.31
C ARG A 204 17.35 1.40 -13.32
N ASP A 205 17.37 2.37 -12.40
CA ASP A 205 18.30 2.43 -11.29
C ASP A 205 17.66 1.85 -10.02
N PRO A 206 18.14 0.70 -9.51
CA PRO A 206 17.62 0.09 -8.30
C PRO A 206 17.84 0.93 -7.03
N GLY A 207 18.88 1.76 -7.00
CA GLY A 207 19.24 2.58 -5.84
C GLY A 207 19.69 1.80 -4.61
N THR A 208 19.97 0.50 -4.72
CA THR A 208 20.59 -0.29 -3.64
C THR A 208 22.12 -0.23 -3.74
N LEU A 209 22.82 -0.54 -2.63
CA LEU A 209 24.28 -0.46 -2.55
C LEU A 209 25.00 -1.28 -3.63
N TYR A 210 24.48 -2.47 -3.94
CA TYR A 210 25.09 -3.41 -4.89
C TYR A 210 24.49 -3.33 -6.30
N GLY A 211 23.57 -2.38 -6.53
CA GLY A 211 22.91 -2.25 -7.83
C GLY A 211 21.90 -3.36 -8.13
N ASP A 212 21.40 -4.06 -7.10
CA ASP A 212 20.34 -5.06 -7.24
C ASP A 212 18.96 -4.43 -7.05
N TYR A 213 17.96 -4.89 -7.80
CA TYR A 213 16.56 -4.62 -7.46
C TYR A 213 16.16 -5.30 -6.15
N VAL A 214 15.25 -4.65 -5.43
CA VAL A 214 14.51 -5.30 -4.35
C VAL A 214 13.55 -6.28 -4.99
N LEU A 215 13.63 -7.56 -4.60
CA LEU A 215 12.67 -8.58 -4.96
C LEU A 215 11.41 -8.34 -4.14
N ASP A 216 10.43 -7.71 -4.77
CA ASP A 216 9.23 -7.24 -4.11
C ASP A 216 8.08 -8.23 -4.25
N HIS A 217 7.60 -8.73 -3.12
CA HIS A 217 6.45 -9.63 -3.06
C HIS A 217 5.17 -8.90 -3.42
N GLN A 218 4.50 -9.38 -4.47
CA GLN A 218 3.17 -8.94 -4.86
C GLN A 218 2.19 -10.10 -4.81
N ILE A 219 1.17 -10.04 -3.95
CA ILE A 219 0.82 -8.94 -3.02
C ILE A 219 1.82 -8.83 -1.84
N PRO A 220 2.01 -7.66 -1.18
CA PRO A 220 2.91 -7.54 -0.05
C PRO A 220 2.54 -8.51 1.07
N THR A 221 3.51 -9.25 1.63
CA THR A 221 3.27 -10.36 2.56
C THR A 221 2.33 -10.03 3.71
N ARG A 222 2.43 -8.84 4.31
CA ARG A 222 1.53 -8.47 5.43
C ARG A 222 0.07 -8.20 5.02
N LEU A 223 -0.18 -7.97 3.74
CA LEU A 223 -1.53 -7.85 3.18
C LEU A 223 -2.04 -9.19 2.64
N ASN A 224 -1.18 -10.22 2.56
CA ASN A 224 -1.52 -11.55 2.06
C ASN A 224 -2.26 -12.40 3.12
N LEU A 225 -3.45 -11.97 3.52
CA LEU A 225 -4.22 -12.62 4.59
C LEU A 225 -4.84 -13.97 4.20
N ARG A 226 -4.72 -14.38 2.93
CA ARG A 226 -5.27 -15.63 2.39
C ARG A 226 -4.21 -16.59 1.89
N ASP A 227 -2.93 -16.31 2.19
CA ASP A 227 -1.79 -17.11 1.75
C ASP A 227 -1.82 -17.41 0.23
N ALA A 228 -2.24 -16.42 -0.55
CA ALA A 228 -2.26 -16.53 -2.00
C ALA A 228 -0.82 -16.61 -2.54
N GLU A 229 -0.64 -17.28 -3.68
CA GLU A 229 0.65 -17.33 -4.37
C GLU A 229 1.16 -15.92 -4.66
N GLN A 230 2.38 -15.63 -4.22
CA GLN A 230 3.03 -14.35 -4.46
C GLN A 230 3.98 -14.43 -5.66
N ARG A 231 4.15 -13.31 -6.34
CA ARG A 231 5.15 -13.14 -7.38
C ARG A 231 6.16 -12.07 -6.95
N LEU A 232 7.39 -12.19 -7.43
CA LEU A 232 8.45 -11.21 -7.19
C LEU A 232 8.57 -10.30 -8.40
N TYR A 233 8.54 -9.00 -8.16
CA TYR A 233 8.76 -7.97 -9.18
C TYR A 233 10.03 -7.16 -8.83
N PRO A 234 10.73 -6.61 -9.85
CA PRO A 234 11.84 -5.69 -9.60
C PRO A 234 11.31 -4.37 -9.02
N GLN A 235 11.83 -3.96 -7.87
CA GLN A 235 11.48 -2.67 -7.27
C GLN A 235 12.74 -1.90 -6.84
N CYS A 236 12.76 -0.59 -7.08
CA CYS A 236 13.85 0.25 -6.58
C CYS A 236 13.69 0.50 -5.07
N LEU A 237 14.81 0.81 -4.40
CA LEU A 237 14.85 1.03 -2.95
C LEU A 237 13.88 2.13 -2.49
N SER A 238 13.79 3.22 -3.26
CA SER A 238 12.87 4.34 -2.98
C SER A 238 11.40 3.92 -2.95
N CYS A 239 10.96 3.13 -3.93
CA CYS A 239 9.60 2.61 -3.99
C CYS A 239 9.36 1.57 -2.89
N SER A 240 10.33 0.69 -2.60
CA SER A 240 10.21 -0.30 -1.52
C SER A 240 10.02 0.33 -0.14
N LEU A 241 10.77 1.38 0.17
CA LEU A 241 10.60 2.12 1.42
C LEU A 241 9.22 2.80 1.51
N ARG A 242 8.72 3.34 0.40
CA ARG A 242 7.39 3.97 0.33
C ARG A 242 6.27 2.94 0.51
N GLN A 243 6.37 1.80 -0.17
CA GLN A 243 5.42 0.70 -0.05
C GLN A 243 5.34 0.21 1.40
N GLY A 244 6.47 0.02 2.08
CA GLY A 244 6.47 -0.37 3.49
C GLY A 244 5.72 0.62 4.40
N GLY A 245 5.75 1.92 4.06
CA GLY A 245 4.94 2.93 4.73
C GLY A 245 3.44 2.82 4.43
N ALA A 246 3.08 2.61 3.16
CA ALA A 246 1.69 2.44 2.73
C ALA A 246 1.04 1.17 3.33
N VAL A 247 1.77 0.04 3.33
CA VAL A 247 1.33 -1.22 3.96
C VAL A 247 0.98 -1.02 5.44
N ARG A 248 1.78 -0.24 6.19
CA ARG A 248 1.48 0.06 7.60
C ARG A 248 0.19 0.86 7.80
N GLN A 249 -0.26 1.62 6.80
CA GLN A 249 -1.51 2.39 6.90
C GLN A 249 -2.74 1.50 6.66
N LEU A 250 -2.63 0.44 5.86
CA LEU A 250 -3.73 -0.47 5.54
C LEU A 250 -3.99 -1.53 6.61
N ILE A 251 -2.99 -1.82 7.45
CA ILE A 251 -3.10 -2.82 8.53
C ILE A 251 -3.64 -2.19 9.84
N ARG A 252 -3.83 -0.86 9.86
CA ARG A 252 -4.35 -0.14 11.03
C ARG A 252 -5.86 -0.20 11.14
#